data_AF-A0AAD5FJE7-F1
#
_entry.id   AF-A0AAD5FJE7-F1
#
_cell.length_a   1.000
_cell.length_b   1.000
_cell.length_c   1.000
_cell.angle_alpha   90.00
_cell.angle_beta   90.00
_cell.angle_gamma   90.00
#
_symmetry.space_group_name_H-M   'P 1'
#
loop_
_entity.id
_entity.type
_entity.pdbx_description
1 polymer ?
#
loop_
_entity_poly.entity_id
_entity_poly.type
_entity_poly.pdbx_seq_one_letter_code
_entity_poly.pdbx_strand_id
1 'polypeptide(L)'
;PISSLRLLVPPLRLMSAFMWKIAQQQHLEHYGKLEEFVSLVTRLVPEVLTSRQKATLVMGLRAKMILEMCRGELPADLETVKTHIKRIQTSHSSKGIDTEADLLQANLLTLVLGLLEDPAKKEYFFQEVFPHEYGPEFDQALQVLVGHFLSRLEQLLPVPSFKQV
;
A
#
# COMPACT_ATOMS: atom_id res chain seq x y z
N PRO A 1 16.95 -18.77 -23.03
CA PRO A 1 16.45 -17.41 -22.66
C PRO A 1 15.29 -17.40 -21.63
N ILE A 2 14.42 -18.43 -21.58
CA ILE A 2 13.28 -18.52 -20.64
C ILE A 2 13.68 -19.07 -19.25
N SER A 3 14.87 -19.69 -19.14
CA SER A 3 15.36 -20.33 -17.91
C SER A 3 15.63 -19.33 -16.77
N SER A 4 16.08 -18.11 -17.09
CA SER A 4 16.43 -17.10 -16.07
C SER A 4 15.20 -16.52 -15.36
N LEU A 5 14.05 -16.42 -16.03
CA LEU A 5 12.79 -15.99 -15.40
C LEU A 5 12.25 -17.04 -14.42
N ARG A 6 12.49 -18.33 -14.67
CA ARG A 6 12.09 -19.42 -13.77
C ARG A 6 12.84 -19.37 -12.43
N LEU A 7 14.07 -18.85 -12.41
CA LEU A 7 14.86 -18.70 -11.18
C LEU A 7 14.29 -17.64 -10.24
N LEU A 8 13.52 -16.67 -10.75
CA LEU A 8 12.91 -15.60 -9.94
C LEU A 8 11.60 -16.02 -9.29
N VAL A 9 11.00 -17.13 -9.74
CA VAL A 9 9.70 -17.58 -9.25
C VAL A 9 9.74 -18.00 -7.78
N PRO A 10 10.71 -18.82 -7.30
CA PRO A 10 10.77 -19.16 -5.88
C PRO A 10 11.01 -17.94 -4.95
N PRO A 11 11.95 -17.03 -5.23
CA PRO A 11 12.10 -15.80 -4.44
C PRO A 11 10.85 -14.91 -4.44
N LEU A 12 10.17 -14.79 -5.59
CA LEU A 12 8.95 -14.00 -5.68
C LEU A 12 7.81 -14.59 -4.84
N ARG A 13 7.64 -15.91 -4.84
CA ARG A 13 6.65 -16.58 -3.97
C ARG A 13 6.96 -16.39 -2.49
N LEU A 14 8.22 -16.48 -2.10
CA LEU A 14 8.64 -16.19 -0.73
C LEU A 14 8.33 -14.75 -0.34
N MET A 15 8.60 -13.80 -1.24
CA MET A 15 8.26 -12.39 -1.03
C MET A 15 6.75 -12.20 -0.92
N SER A 16 5.95 -12.81 -1.80
CA SER A 16 4.48 -12.79 -1.72
C SER A 16 3.96 -13.33 -0.39
N ALA A 17 4.52 -14.44 0.10
CA ALA A 17 4.14 -15.00 1.41
C ALA A 17 4.50 -14.05 2.56
N PHE A 18 5.66 -13.40 2.50
CA PHE A 18 6.06 -12.39 3.48
C PHE A 18 5.14 -11.16 3.45
N MET A 19 4.78 -10.68 2.25
CA MET A 19 3.85 -9.57 2.05
C MET A 19 2.43 -9.90 2.54
N TRP A 20 1.98 -11.14 2.33
CA TRP A 20 0.72 -11.61 2.91
C TRP A 20 0.76 -11.59 4.44
N LYS A 21 1.86 -12.06 5.04
CA LYS A 21 2.04 -12.05 6.50
C LYS A 21 2.00 -10.63 7.08
N ILE A 22 2.63 -9.65 6.40
CA ILE A 22 2.56 -8.23 6.79
C ILE A 22 1.10 -7.75 6.83
N ALA A 23 0.32 -8.02 5.79
CA ALA A 23 -1.08 -7.61 5.73
C ALA A 23 -1.96 -8.34 6.74
N GLN A 24 -1.74 -9.64 6.93
CA GLN A 24 -2.52 -10.46 7.86
C GLN A 24 -2.29 -10.09 9.32
N GLN A 25 -1.04 -9.77 9.69
CA GLN A 25 -0.67 -9.42 11.06
C GLN A 25 -0.71 -7.91 11.30
N GLN A 26 -1.11 -7.11 10.30
CA GLN A 26 -1.13 -5.65 10.34
C GLN A 26 0.19 -5.04 10.84
N HIS A 27 1.32 -5.55 10.34
CA HIS A 27 2.64 -4.99 10.65
C HIS A 27 2.82 -3.66 9.90
N LEU A 28 2.22 -2.61 10.45
CA LEU A 28 2.12 -1.27 9.85
C LEU A 28 3.50 -0.67 9.51
N GLU A 29 4.53 -1.00 10.29
CA GLU A 29 5.92 -0.61 10.06
C GLU A 29 6.50 -1.17 8.74
N HIS A 30 5.80 -2.11 8.11
CA HIS A 30 6.19 -2.71 6.84
C HIS A 30 5.22 -2.37 5.68
N TYR A 31 4.18 -1.58 5.92
CA TYR A 31 3.24 -1.20 4.87
C TYR A 31 3.90 -0.38 3.74
N GLY A 32 4.95 0.38 4.04
CA GLY A 32 5.76 1.04 3.01
C GLY A 32 6.42 0.05 2.04
N LYS A 33 6.97 -1.07 2.54
CA LYS A 33 7.56 -2.12 1.71
C LYS A 33 6.49 -2.86 0.90
N LEU A 34 5.33 -3.08 1.49
CA LEU A 34 4.18 -3.68 0.80
C LEU A 34 3.69 -2.80 -0.35
N GLU A 35 3.59 -1.48 -0.13
CA GLU A 35 3.23 -0.50 -1.16
C GLU A 35 4.24 -0.46 -2.31
N GLU A 36 5.54 -0.48 -2.00
CA GLU A 36 6.61 -0.57 -2.99
C GLU A 36 6.53 -1.86 -3.81
N PHE A 37 6.27 -2.99 -3.14
CA PHE A 37 6.09 -4.28 -3.80
C PHE A 37 4.91 -4.27 -4.77
N VAL A 38 3.74 -3.80 -4.34
CA VAL A 38 2.54 -3.65 -5.19
C VAL A 38 2.85 -2.76 -6.39
N SER A 39 3.49 -1.61 -6.17
CA SER A 39 3.83 -0.66 -7.22
C SER A 39 4.82 -1.22 -8.23
N LEU A 40 5.83 -1.96 -7.77
CA LEU A 40 6.82 -2.62 -8.61
C LEU A 40 6.17 -3.73 -9.47
N VAL A 41 5.43 -4.64 -8.84
CA VAL A 41 4.81 -5.77 -9.52
C VAL A 41 3.80 -5.29 -10.55
N THR A 42 2.91 -4.37 -10.20
CA THR A 42 1.90 -3.84 -11.14
C THR A 42 2.50 -2.98 -12.25
N ARG A 43 3.72 -2.46 -12.08
CA ARG A 43 4.47 -1.79 -13.16
C ARG A 43 5.08 -2.80 -14.13
N LEU A 44 5.56 -3.94 -13.63
CA LEU A 44 6.18 -4.99 -14.45
C LEU A 44 5.13 -5.91 -15.11
N VAL A 45 4.01 -6.14 -14.43
CA VAL A 45 2.92 -7.01 -14.85
C VAL A 45 1.60 -6.28 -14.63
N PRO A 46 1.21 -5.37 -15.55
CA PRO A 46 0.02 -4.54 -15.41
C PRO A 46 -1.28 -5.34 -15.39
N GLU A 47 -1.27 -6.59 -15.83
CA GLU A 47 -2.44 -7.49 -15.86
C GLU A 47 -2.83 -8.06 -14.48
N VAL A 48 -1.99 -7.85 -13.45
CA VAL A 48 -2.25 -8.34 -12.09
C VAL A 48 -3.45 -7.61 -11.47
N LEU A 49 -3.54 -6.29 -11.68
CA LEU A 49 -4.61 -5.44 -11.16
C LEU A 49 -5.03 -4.41 -12.20
N THR A 50 -6.31 -4.03 -12.19
CA THR A 50 -6.75 -2.82 -12.91
C THR A 50 -6.13 -1.56 -12.31
N SER A 51 -6.04 -0.46 -13.08
CA SER A 51 -5.54 0.83 -12.59
C SER A 51 -6.27 1.27 -11.31
N ARG A 52 -7.60 1.11 -11.29
CA ARG A 52 -8.42 1.42 -10.12
C ARG A 52 -8.05 0.58 -8.90
N GLN A 53 -7.97 -0.74 -9.04
CA GLN A 53 -7.58 -1.62 -7.92
C GLN A 53 -6.17 -1.30 -7.40
N LYS A 54 -5.23 -1.01 -8.30
CA LYS A 54 -3.88 -0.58 -7.93
C LYS A 54 -3.93 0.73 -7.15
N ALA A 55 -4.63 1.75 -7.65
CA ALA A 55 -4.77 3.05 -7.00
C ALA A 55 -5.38 2.89 -5.60
N THR A 56 -6.49 2.14 -5.48
CA THR A 56 -7.15 1.87 -4.21
C THR A 56 -6.21 1.18 -3.23
N LEU A 57 -5.49 0.13 -3.65
CA LEU A 57 -4.59 -0.62 -2.77
C LEU A 57 -3.40 0.24 -2.30
N VAL A 58 -2.73 0.93 -3.22
CA VAL A 58 -1.59 1.80 -2.89
C VAL A 58 -2.03 2.94 -1.96
N MET A 59 -3.16 3.57 -2.25
CA MET A 59 -3.69 4.65 -1.41
C MET A 59 -4.17 4.16 -0.06
N GLY A 60 -4.80 2.97 0.02
CA GLY A 60 -5.22 2.39 1.28
C GLY A 60 -4.04 2.10 2.22
N LEU A 61 -2.97 1.50 1.68
CA LEU A 61 -1.72 1.25 2.42
C LEU A 61 -1.09 2.56 2.93
N ARG A 62 -1.01 3.58 2.07
CA ARG A 62 -0.46 4.89 2.42
C ARG A 62 -1.31 5.61 3.48
N ALA A 63 -2.63 5.61 3.31
CA ALA A 63 -3.55 6.25 4.24
C ALA A 63 -3.43 5.64 5.63
N LYS A 64 -3.51 4.31 5.76
CA LYS A 64 -3.38 3.63 7.05
C LYS A 64 -2.03 3.95 7.71
N MET A 65 -0.93 3.79 6.98
CA MET A 65 0.41 4.05 7.51
C MET A 65 0.56 5.50 8.01
N ILE A 66 0.14 6.49 7.22
CA ILE A 66 0.30 7.91 7.59
C ILE A 66 -0.61 8.31 8.73
N LEU A 67 -1.86 7.87 8.74
CA LEU A 67 -2.80 8.19 9.81
C LEU A 67 -2.36 7.57 11.14
N GLU A 68 -1.81 6.35 11.14
CA GLU A 68 -1.29 5.71 12.36
C GLU A 68 -0.01 6.38 12.86
N MET A 69 0.86 6.87 11.96
CA MET A 69 1.97 7.76 12.33
C MET A 69 1.47 9.06 12.95
N CYS A 70 0.44 9.68 12.39
CA CYS A 70 -0.17 10.89 12.95
C CYS A 70 -0.80 10.62 14.32
N ARG A 71 -1.40 9.45 14.54
CA ARG A 71 -1.97 9.04 15.83
C ARG A 71 -0.92 8.87 16.93
N GLY A 72 0.30 8.48 16.55
CA GLY A 72 1.43 8.22 17.44
C GLY A 72 1.66 6.74 17.75
N GLU A 73 1.00 5.83 17.03
CA GLU A 73 1.16 4.37 17.19
C GLU A 73 2.44 3.84 16.52
N LEU A 74 2.98 4.58 15.55
CA LEU A 74 4.26 4.29 14.90
C LEU A 74 5.33 5.29 15.37
N PRO A 75 6.57 4.84 15.62
CA PRO A 75 7.67 5.74 15.92
C PRO A 75 8.03 6.53 14.65
N ALA A 76 7.48 7.74 14.53
CA ALA A 76 7.73 8.64 13.43
C ALA A 76 7.96 10.05 13.95
N ASP A 77 9.06 10.66 13.53
CA ASP A 77 9.26 12.10 13.66
C ASP A 77 8.35 12.80 12.64
N LEU A 78 7.95 14.04 12.93
CA LEU A 78 7.20 14.90 12.01
C LEU A 78 7.90 14.98 10.64
N GLU A 79 9.24 14.91 10.62
CA GLU A 79 10.04 14.85 9.39
C GLU A 79 9.86 13.55 8.59
N THR A 80 9.58 12.42 9.24
CA THR A 80 9.25 11.16 8.56
C THR A 80 7.88 11.26 7.89
N VAL A 81 6.90 11.84 8.59
CA VAL A 81 5.56 12.11 8.02
C VAL A 81 5.68 13.08 6.83
N LYS A 82 6.44 14.17 6.97
CA LYS A 82 6.72 15.11 5.87
C LYS A 82 7.46 14.46 4.70
N THR A 83 8.37 13.52 4.95
CA THR A 83 9.08 12.79 3.89
C THR A 83 8.12 11.90 3.11
N HIS A 84 7.21 11.21 3.79
CA HIS A 84 6.16 10.44 3.11
C HIS A 84 5.21 11.34 2.33
N ILE A 85 4.83 12.50 2.87
CA ILE A 85 4.07 13.54 2.16
C ILE A 85 4.81 14.04 0.91
N LYS A 86 6.12 14.28 1.01
CA LYS A 86 6.93 14.71 -0.14
C LYS A 86 7.05 13.64 -1.21
N ARG A 87 7.21 12.38 -0.81
CA ARG A 87 7.21 11.21 -1.71
C ARG A 87 5.89 11.08 -2.46
N ILE A 88 4.79 11.32 -1.74
CA ILE A 88 3.44 11.44 -2.31
C ILE A 88 3.41 12.55 -3.36
N GLN A 89 3.82 13.78 -3.01
CA GLN A 89 3.87 14.92 -3.95
C GLN A 89 4.75 14.66 -5.19
N THR A 90 5.89 13.98 -5.06
CA THR A 90 6.77 13.68 -6.21
C THR A 90 6.22 12.60 -7.14
N SER A 91 5.37 11.70 -6.63
CA SER A 91 4.70 10.68 -7.45
C SER A 91 3.71 11.30 -8.47
N HIS A 92 3.31 12.55 -8.23
CA HIS A 92 2.36 13.34 -9.03
C HIS A 92 2.94 13.89 -10.35
N SER A 93 4.25 13.71 -10.60
CA SER A 93 4.93 14.31 -11.75
C SER A 93 5.00 13.41 -13.00
N SER A 94 4.54 12.16 -12.95
CA SER A 94 4.47 11.31 -14.15
C SER A 94 3.20 11.61 -14.93
N LYS A 95 3.34 12.16 -16.15
CA LYS A 95 2.28 12.55 -17.11
C LYS A 95 1.40 11.39 -17.62
N GLY A 96 0.73 10.67 -16.73
CA GLY A 96 -0.32 9.71 -17.05
C GLY A 96 -1.57 10.09 -16.27
N ILE A 97 -2.67 10.36 -16.98
CA ILE A 97 -3.95 10.75 -16.40
C ILE A 97 -4.52 9.54 -15.65
N ASP A 98 -4.22 9.38 -14.36
CA ASP A 98 -4.95 8.49 -13.47
C ASP A 98 -5.70 9.36 -12.45
N THR A 99 -6.72 10.06 -12.97
CA THR A 99 -7.47 11.12 -12.28
C THR A 99 -8.03 10.69 -10.92
N GLU A 100 -8.33 9.39 -10.75
CA GLU A 100 -8.85 8.82 -9.50
C GLU A 100 -7.74 8.67 -8.45
N ALA A 101 -6.56 8.18 -8.85
CA ALA A 101 -5.41 8.05 -7.95
C ALA A 101 -4.92 9.42 -7.47
N ASP A 102 -4.83 10.38 -8.39
CA ASP A 102 -4.41 11.75 -8.09
C ASP A 102 -5.39 12.44 -7.12
N LEU A 103 -6.71 12.22 -7.31
CA LEU A 103 -7.75 12.76 -6.43
C LEU A 103 -7.66 12.15 -5.02
N LEU A 104 -7.56 10.83 -4.90
CA LEU A 104 -7.39 10.14 -3.62
C LEU A 104 -6.13 10.64 -2.90
N GLN A 105 -5.07 10.87 -3.66
CA GLN A 105 -3.82 11.37 -3.16
C GLN A 105 -3.92 12.80 -2.63
N ALA A 106 -4.56 13.71 -3.37
CA ALA A 106 -4.80 15.08 -2.95
C ALA A 106 -5.67 15.13 -1.69
N ASN A 107 -6.72 14.31 -1.63
CA ASN A 107 -7.61 14.23 -0.46
C ASN A 107 -6.86 13.77 0.79
N LEU A 108 -6.02 12.73 0.67
CA LEU A 108 -5.20 12.26 1.78
C LEU A 108 -4.22 13.34 2.25
N LEU A 109 -3.59 14.07 1.33
CA LEU A 109 -2.67 15.15 1.66
C LEU A 109 -3.38 16.27 2.43
N THR A 110 -4.55 16.72 1.95
CA THR A 110 -5.36 17.76 2.62
C THR A 110 -5.80 17.32 4.01
N LEU A 111 -6.22 16.05 4.17
CA LEU A 111 -6.57 15.49 5.47
C LEU A 111 -5.37 15.56 6.42
N VAL A 112 -4.23 14.99 6.01
CA VAL A 112 -3.04 14.89 6.86
C VAL A 112 -2.51 16.27 7.25
N LEU A 113 -2.41 17.22 6.33
CA LEU A 113 -2.01 18.59 6.64
C LEU A 113 -2.96 19.22 7.67
N GLY A 114 -4.27 19.06 7.47
CA GLY A 114 -5.26 19.55 8.43
C GLY A 114 -5.16 18.92 9.82
N LEU A 115 -4.77 17.65 9.92
CA LEU A 115 -4.54 16.99 11.21
C LEU A 115 -3.22 17.42 11.88
N LEU A 116 -2.24 17.86 11.10
CA LEU A 116 -0.96 18.37 11.63
C LEU A 116 -1.05 19.84 12.09
N GLU A 117 -1.92 20.63 11.45
CA GLU A 117 -2.10 22.06 11.74
C GLU A 117 -2.98 22.32 12.96
N ASP A 118 -4.02 21.50 13.19
CA ASP A 118 -5.01 21.71 14.24
C ASP A 118 -5.12 20.50 15.20
N PRO A 119 -4.61 20.64 16.44
CA PRO A 119 -4.70 19.59 17.46
C PRO A 119 -6.13 19.19 17.85
N ALA A 120 -7.08 20.12 17.86
CA ALA A 120 -8.46 19.83 18.23
C ALA A 120 -9.17 19.05 17.12
N LYS A 121 -8.93 19.43 15.86
CA LYS A 121 -9.39 18.66 14.69
C LYS A 121 -8.77 17.26 14.69
N LYS A 122 -7.49 17.14 15.03
CA LYS A 122 -6.80 15.86 15.15
C LYS A 122 -7.46 14.96 16.19
N GLU A 123 -7.73 15.48 17.38
CA GLU A 123 -8.38 14.73 18.45
C GLU A 123 -9.78 14.26 18.04
N TYR A 124 -10.61 15.16 17.50
CA TYR A 124 -11.93 14.80 16.97
C TYR A 124 -11.86 13.72 15.89
N PHE A 125 -10.94 13.86 14.93
CA PHE A 125 -10.80 12.90 13.84
C PHE A 125 -10.49 11.50 14.36
N PHE A 126 -9.54 11.35 15.29
CA PHE A 126 -9.16 10.03 15.79
C PHE A 126 -10.18 9.40 16.76
N GLN A 127 -11.06 10.21 17.36
CA GLN A 127 -12.14 9.73 18.22
C GLN A 127 -13.39 9.36 17.41
N GLU A 128 -13.83 10.24 16.51
CA GLU A 128 -15.15 10.14 15.89
C GLU A 128 -15.13 9.63 14.45
N VAL A 129 -14.07 9.93 13.67
CA VAL A 129 -14.03 9.62 12.23
C VAL A 129 -13.20 8.37 11.95
N PHE A 130 -11.99 8.31 12.49
CA PHE A 130 -11.01 7.26 12.22
C PHE A 130 -11.53 5.84 12.50
N PRO A 131 -12.20 5.55 13.63
CA PRO A 131 -12.69 4.19 13.91
C PRO A 131 -13.72 3.69 12.89
N HIS A 132 -14.47 4.62 12.26
CA HIS A 132 -15.52 4.30 11.30
C HIS A 132 -14.98 4.23 9.86
N GLU A 133 -14.07 5.14 9.48
CA GLU A 133 -13.56 5.21 8.10
C GLU A 133 -12.27 4.40 7.87
N TYR A 134 -11.44 4.25 8.90
CA TYR A 134 -10.10 3.65 8.83
C TYR A 134 -9.85 2.56 9.90
N GLY A 135 -10.93 2.10 10.54
CA GLY A 135 -10.91 1.06 11.57
C GLY A 135 -10.93 -0.37 11.01
N PRO A 136 -11.46 -1.35 11.77
CA PRO A 136 -11.37 -2.78 11.43
C PRO A 136 -11.94 -3.16 10.06
N GLU A 137 -13.02 -2.51 9.62
CA GLU A 137 -13.62 -2.79 8.30
C GLU A 137 -12.70 -2.35 7.16
N PHE A 138 -12.05 -1.20 7.31
CA PHE A 138 -11.04 -0.71 6.38
C PHE A 138 -9.85 -1.68 6.33
N ASP A 139 -9.38 -2.12 7.50
CA ASP A 139 -8.27 -3.05 7.62
C ASP A 139 -8.56 -4.40 6.94
N GLN A 140 -9.77 -4.92 7.13
CA GLN A 140 -10.23 -6.14 6.46
C GLN A 140 -10.31 -5.95 4.95
N ALA A 141 -10.88 -4.83 4.47
CA ALA A 141 -10.96 -4.52 3.05
C ALA A 141 -9.56 -4.41 2.41
N LEU A 142 -8.61 -3.80 3.13
CA LEU A 142 -7.22 -3.69 2.69
C LEU A 142 -6.55 -5.07 2.61
N GLN A 143 -6.75 -5.93 3.61
CA GLN A 143 -6.26 -7.31 3.60
C GLN A 143 -6.85 -8.10 2.42
N VAL A 144 -8.14 -7.95 2.13
CA VAL A 144 -8.79 -8.59 0.97
C VAL A 144 -8.16 -8.13 -0.34
N LEU A 145 -7.90 -6.83 -0.50
CA LEU A 145 -7.23 -6.30 -1.70
C LEU A 145 -5.80 -6.83 -1.86
N VAL A 146 -5.03 -6.91 -0.77
CA VAL A 146 -3.69 -7.53 -0.80
C VAL A 146 -3.80 -9.01 -1.19
N GLY A 147 -4.74 -9.75 -0.60
CA GLY A 147 -4.97 -11.15 -0.92
C GLY A 147 -5.36 -11.36 -2.39
N HIS A 148 -6.24 -10.51 -2.91
CA HIS A 148 -6.62 -10.51 -4.32
C HIS A 148 -5.41 -10.26 -5.23
N PHE A 149 -4.61 -9.23 -4.94
CA PHE A 149 -3.38 -8.92 -5.67
C PHE A 149 -2.42 -10.11 -5.70
N LEU A 150 -2.13 -10.71 -4.54
CA LEU A 150 -1.19 -11.84 -4.45
C LEU A 150 -1.73 -13.10 -5.15
N SER A 151 -3.05 -13.35 -5.05
CA SER A 151 -3.69 -14.44 -5.78
C SER A 151 -3.60 -14.26 -7.29
N ARG A 152 -3.81 -13.03 -7.79
CA ARG A 152 -3.67 -12.70 -9.21
C ARG A 152 -2.23 -12.85 -9.68
N LEU A 153 -1.27 -12.44 -8.86
CA LEU A 153 0.15 -12.64 -9.16
C LEU A 153 0.50 -14.12 -9.27
N GLU A 154 0.09 -14.96 -8.31
CA GLU A 154 0.37 -16.41 -8.34
C GLU A 154 -0.22 -17.09 -9.58
N GLN A 155 -1.42 -16.68 -10.01
CA GLN A 155 -2.05 -17.21 -11.24
C GLN A 155 -1.23 -16.96 -12.51
N LEU A 156 -0.37 -15.95 -12.53
CA LEU A 156 0.50 -15.62 -13.66
C LEU A 156 1.86 -16.33 -13.58
N LEU A 157 2.20 -16.95 -12.45
CA LEU A 157 3.46 -17.65 -12.28
C LEU A 157 3.40 -19.07 -12.85
N PRO A 158 4.51 -19.60 -13.39
CA PRO A 158 4.54 -20.96 -13.90
C PRO A 158 4.33 -21.97 -12.75
N VAL A 159 3.62 -23.04 -13.05
CA VAL A 159 3.35 -24.14 -12.11
C VAL A 159 4.68 -24.66 -11.53
N PRO A 160 4.79 -24.81 -10.19
CA PRO A 160 5.97 -25.40 -9.57
C PRO A 160 6.25 -26.78 -10.18
N SER A 161 7.47 -27.02 -10.65
CA SER A 161 7.89 -28.37 -11.08
C SER A 161 8.95 -28.89 -10.12
N PHE A 162 8.89 -30.16 -9.73
CA PHE A 162 9.86 -30.81 -8.84
C PHE A 162 11.33 -30.74 -9.32
N LYS A 163 11.57 -30.39 -10.59
CA LYS A 163 12.91 -30.21 -11.16
C LYS A 163 13.53 -28.82 -10.92
N GLN A 164 12.92 -27.97 -10.09
CA GLN A 164 13.37 -26.60 -9.83
C GLN A 164 14.25 -26.43 -8.57
N VAL A 165 14.89 -27.51 -8.11
CA VAL A 165 15.92 -27.48 -7.06
C VAL A 165 17.28 -27.69 -7.68
#